data_AF-A0A0G8EPQ3-F1
#
_entry.id   AF-A0A0G8EPQ3-F1
#
_cell.length_a   1.000
_cell.length_b   1.000
_cell.length_c   1.000
_cell.angle_alpha   90.00
_cell.angle_beta   90.00
_cell.angle_gamma   90.00
#
_symmetry.space_group_name_H-M   'P 1'
#
loop_
_entity.id
_entity.type
_entity.pdbx_description
1 polymer ?
#
loop_
_entity_poly.entity_id
_entity_poly.type
_entity_poly.pdbx_seq_one_letter_code
_entity_poly.pdbx_strand_id
1 'polypeptide(L)'
;MNEVLSEKYQTIKFADEVVNMFADILEQDEILYSVFLYIGNVVNKQFQETKYMRGISINEIVENVVIDRRVKKKKGKSYSLEVERTNISRRSAEISVSTLSSMSLIYEKTMHPYKFLISTYRGQQVLIELGKRKKGK
;
A
#
# COMPACT_ATOMS: atom_id res chain seq x y z
N MET A 1 -12.75 -3.22 -4.29
CA MET A 1 -13.33 -4.44 -3.68
C MET A 1 -13.86 -4.14 -2.28
N ASN A 2 -15.07 -4.58 -1.95
CA ASN A 2 -15.65 -4.46 -0.61
C ASN A 2 -15.47 -5.76 0.19
N GLU A 3 -15.75 -5.71 1.49
CA GLU A 3 -15.66 -6.85 2.42
C GLU A 3 -16.42 -8.09 1.93
N VAL A 4 -17.68 -7.93 1.49
CA VAL A 4 -18.51 -9.05 1.01
C VAL A 4 -17.86 -9.83 -0.14
N LEU A 5 -17.33 -9.12 -1.13
CA LEU A 5 -16.64 -9.77 -2.26
C LEU A 5 -15.29 -10.36 -1.83
N SER A 6 -14.59 -9.72 -0.90
CA SER A 6 -13.33 -10.23 -0.36
C SER A 6 -13.54 -11.57 0.36
N GLU A 7 -14.55 -11.66 1.22
CA GLU A 7 -14.92 -12.87 1.94
C GLU A 7 -15.35 -13.99 1.00
N LYS A 8 -16.16 -13.69 -0.02
CA LYS A 8 -16.61 -14.66 -1.02
C LYS A 8 -15.44 -15.33 -1.74
N TYR A 9 -14.36 -14.59 -2.01
CA TYR A 9 -13.21 -15.08 -2.77
C TYR A 9 -11.94 -15.22 -1.91
N GLN A 10 -12.07 -15.34 -0.59
CA GLN A 10 -10.93 -15.37 0.33
C GLN A 10 -9.97 -16.55 0.11
N THR A 11 -10.44 -17.64 -0.50
CA THR A 11 -9.65 -18.83 -0.81
C THR A 11 -9.01 -18.81 -2.20
N ILE A 12 -9.42 -17.86 -3.06
CA ILE A 12 -8.92 -17.75 -4.43
C ILE A 12 -7.53 -17.15 -4.41
N LYS A 13 -6.60 -17.84 -5.06
CA LYS A 13 -5.19 -17.44 -5.17
C LYS A 13 -4.91 -16.89 -6.57
N PHE A 14 -3.98 -15.96 -6.64
CA PHE A 14 -3.34 -15.66 -7.91
C PHE A 14 -2.36 -16.77 -8.29
N ALA A 15 -2.29 -17.08 -9.58
CA ALA A 15 -1.21 -17.85 -10.16
C ALA A 15 0.11 -17.07 -10.04
N ASP A 16 1.24 -17.77 -10.01
CA ASP A 16 2.55 -17.16 -9.75
C ASP A 16 2.92 -16.08 -10.78
N GLU A 17 2.54 -16.27 -12.05
CA GLU A 17 2.73 -15.27 -13.12
C GLU A 17 2.01 -13.95 -12.82
N VAL A 18 0.78 -14.03 -12.28
CA VAL A 18 -0.01 -12.85 -11.89
C VAL A 18 0.58 -12.19 -10.64
N VAL A 19 1.07 -12.99 -9.68
CA VAL A 19 1.78 -12.47 -8.50
C VAL A 19 3.01 -11.69 -8.93
N ASN A 20 3.81 -12.25 -9.85
CA ASN A 20 5.00 -11.60 -10.39
C ASN A 20 4.67 -10.34 -11.18
N MET A 21 3.67 -10.38 -12.06
CA MET A 21 3.23 -9.22 -12.82
C MET A 21 2.80 -8.07 -11.90
N PHE A 22 2.03 -8.34 -10.84
CA PHE A 22 1.66 -7.29 -9.88
C PHE A 22 2.82 -6.82 -9.03
N ALA A 23 3.76 -7.69 -8.66
CA ALA A 23 4.99 -7.28 -8.00
C ALA A 23 5.81 -6.32 -8.89
N ASP A 24 5.95 -6.62 -10.19
CA ASP A 24 6.63 -5.76 -11.15
C ASP A 24 5.95 -4.39 -11.26
N ILE A 25 4.62 -4.36 -11.43
CA ILE A 25 3.84 -3.12 -11.52
C ILE A 25 4.04 -2.26 -10.27
N LEU A 26 3.99 -2.88 -9.08
CA LEU A 26 4.18 -2.16 -7.83
C LEU A 26 5.60 -1.59 -7.72
N GLU A 27 6.63 -2.36 -8.06
CA GLU A 27 8.03 -1.87 -8.01
C GLU A 27 8.31 -0.68 -8.95
N GLN A 28 7.49 -0.45 -9.98
CA GLN A 28 7.61 0.70 -10.88
C GLN A 28 6.98 2.00 -10.34
N ASP A 29 6.09 1.92 -9.35
CA ASP A 29 5.42 3.08 -8.75
C ASP A 29 5.74 3.17 -7.26
N GLU A 30 6.68 4.05 -6.92
CA GLU A 30 7.15 4.25 -5.54
C GLU A 30 6.02 4.57 -4.56
N ILE A 31 5.02 5.37 -4.97
CA ILE A 31 3.91 5.76 -4.08
C ILE A 31 3.01 4.56 -3.87
N LEU A 32 2.60 3.89 -4.95
CA LEU A 32 1.73 2.72 -4.88
C LEU A 32 2.36 1.60 -4.05
N TYR A 33 3.65 1.34 -4.28
CA TYR A 33 4.46 0.40 -3.52
C TYR A 33 4.51 0.74 -2.04
N SER A 34 4.84 2.00 -1.71
CA SER A 34 4.99 2.44 -0.32
C SER A 34 3.67 2.37 0.44
N VAL A 35 2.56 2.75 -0.21
CA VAL A 35 1.21 2.61 0.36
C VAL A 35 0.88 1.13 0.59
N PHE A 36 1.13 0.27 -0.39
CA PHE A 36 0.81 -1.16 -0.27
C PHE A 36 1.60 -1.85 0.85
N LEU A 37 2.91 -1.60 0.92
CA LEU A 37 3.74 -2.12 2.00
C LEU A 37 3.29 -1.62 3.36
N TYR A 38 2.95 -0.33 3.47
CA TYR A 38 2.52 0.24 4.74
C TYR A 38 1.22 -0.41 5.24
N ILE A 39 0.21 -0.55 4.36
CA ILE A 39 -1.03 -1.28 4.67
C ILE A 39 -0.71 -2.70 5.14
N GLY A 40 0.08 -3.44 4.35
CA GLY A 40 0.44 -4.82 4.66
C GLY A 40 1.15 -4.97 6.01
N ASN A 41 2.13 -4.12 6.29
CA ASN A 41 2.91 -4.16 7.53
C ASN A 41 2.05 -3.87 8.76
N VAL A 42 1.23 -2.82 8.71
CA VAL A 42 0.38 -2.43 9.85
C VAL A 42 -0.66 -3.50 10.12
N VAL A 43 -1.35 -4.00 9.08
CA VAL A 43 -2.38 -5.03 9.24
C VAL A 43 -1.80 -6.35 9.75
N ASN A 44 -0.64 -6.75 9.23
CA ASN A 44 0.04 -7.97 9.69
C ASN A 44 0.49 -7.84 11.15
N LYS A 45 1.00 -6.66 11.54
CA LYS A 45 1.36 -6.37 12.93
C LYS A 45 0.15 -6.43 13.86
N GLN A 46 -0.96 -5.78 13.51
CA GLN A 46 -2.22 -5.86 14.27
C GLN A 46 -2.67 -7.32 14.49
N PHE A 47 -2.60 -8.14 13.45
CA PHE A 47 -2.97 -9.56 13.54
C PHE A 47 -2.03 -10.35 14.43
N GLN A 48 -0.72 -10.09 14.36
CA GLN A 48 0.26 -10.76 15.23
C GLN A 48 0.03 -10.42 16.70
N GLU A 49 -0.28 -9.16 17.01
CA GLU A 49 -0.47 -8.66 18.38
C GLU A 49 -1.83 -9.03 18.98
N THR A 50 -2.90 -8.98 18.19
CA THR A 50 -4.28 -9.06 18.71
C THR A 50 -5.10 -10.23 18.17
N LYS A 51 -4.55 -11.00 17.21
CA LYS A 51 -5.29 -11.99 16.40
C LYS A 51 -6.49 -11.39 15.65
N TYR A 52 -6.55 -10.07 15.52
CA TYR A 52 -7.58 -9.32 14.84
C TYR A 52 -6.97 -8.28 13.89
N MET A 53 -7.55 -8.13 12.71
CA MET A 53 -7.16 -7.11 11.72
C MET A 53 -8.18 -5.97 11.76
N ARG A 54 -7.84 -4.87 12.44
CA ARG A 54 -8.67 -3.66 12.40
C ARG A 54 -8.64 -3.02 11.02
N GLY A 55 -7.50 -3.12 10.33
CA GLY A 55 -7.24 -2.40 9.10
C GLY A 55 -6.66 -1.01 9.37
N ILE A 56 -6.56 -0.23 8.30
CA ILE A 56 -5.95 1.11 8.33
C ILE A 56 -6.78 2.13 7.55
N SER A 57 -6.86 3.37 8.05
CA SER A 57 -7.55 4.46 7.37
C SER A 57 -6.65 5.19 6.36
N ILE A 58 -7.26 5.92 5.42
CA ILE A 58 -6.53 6.79 4.49
C ILE A 58 -5.75 7.89 5.23
N ASN A 59 -6.27 8.39 6.34
CA ASN A 59 -5.58 9.41 7.15
C ASN A 59 -4.26 8.85 7.69
N GLU A 60 -4.28 7.64 8.24
CA GLU A 60 -3.08 6.97 8.74
C GLU A 60 -2.06 6.74 7.61
N ILE A 61 -2.51 6.45 6.38
CA ILE A 61 -1.62 6.35 5.21
C ILE A 61 -0.96 7.70 4.92
N VAL A 62 -1.74 8.78 4.85
CA VAL A 62 -1.22 10.13 4.57
C VAL A 62 -0.19 10.55 5.63
N GLU A 63 -0.44 10.24 6.90
CA GLU A 63 0.42 10.63 8.02
C GLU A 63 1.73 9.85 8.10
N ASN A 64 1.77 8.61 7.57
CA ASN A 64 2.90 7.70 7.81
C ASN A 64 3.65 7.27 6.54
N VAL A 65 3.06 7.41 5.36
CA VAL A 65 3.74 7.09 4.09
C VAL A 65 4.54 8.29 3.62
N VAL A 66 5.87 8.16 3.71
CA VAL A 66 6.85 9.17 3.33
C VAL A 66 7.61 8.70 2.10
N ILE A 67 7.80 9.59 1.14
CA ILE A 67 8.58 9.35 -0.08
C ILE A 67 9.66 10.41 -0.27
N ASP A 68 10.68 10.08 -1.06
CA ASP A 68 11.74 11.01 -1.42
C ASP A 68 11.28 11.85 -2.63
N ARG A 69 11.16 13.17 -2.45
CA ARG A 69 10.79 14.10 -3.54
C ARG A 69 11.93 15.05 -3.88
N ARG A 70 12.15 15.27 -5.18
CA ARG A 70 13.06 16.32 -5.65
C ARG A 70 12.35 17.67 -5.58
N VAL A 71 12.83 18.55 -4.71
CA VAL A 71 12.34 19.90 -4.52
C VAL A 71 13.36 20.92 -4.99
N LYS A 72 12.90 22.02 -5.59
CA LYS A 72 13.76 23.16 -5.93
C LYS A 72 13.90 24.04 -4.71
N LYS A 73 15.09 24.12 -4.13
CA LYS A 73 15.38 25.10 -3.08
C LYS A 73 16.10 26.30 -3.65
N LYS A 74 15.67 27.50 -3.24
CA LYS A 74 16.27 28.75 -3.67
C LYS A 74 17.57 28.97 -2.90
N LYS A 75 18.68 29.13 -3.62
CA LYS A 75 20.00 29.46 -3.07
C LYS A 75 20.44 30.81 -3.63
N GLY A 76 20.03 31.88 -2.95
CA GLY A 76 20.24 33.26 -3.40
C GLY A 76 19.49 33.56 -4.71
N LYS A 77 20.22 33.84 -5.80
CA LYS A 77 19.67 34.03 -7.16
C LYS A 77 19.56 32.72 -7.96
N SER A 78 20.00 31.59 -7.43
CA SER A 78 20.02 30.28 -8.10
C SER A 78 19.07 29.27 -7.44
N TYR A 79 18.89 28.10 -8.05
CA TYR A 79 18.14 26.99 -7.47
C TYR A 79 19.00 25.72 -7.41
N SER A 80 18.94 24.99 -6.30
CA SER A 80 19.43 23.61 -6.16
C SER A 80 18.25 22.63 -6.19
N LEU A 81 18.46 21.47 -6.80
CA LEU A 81 17.56 20.33 -6.62
C LEU A 81 18.02 19.56 -5.40
N GLU A 82 17.17 19.50 -4.38
CA GLU A 82 17.42 18.75 -3.16
C GLU A 82 16.38 17.64 -3.03
N VAL A 83 16.77 16.52 -2.42
CA VAL A 83 15.83 15.45 -2.07
C VAL A 83 15.28 15.75 -0.68
N GLU A 84 13.97 15.81 -0.57
CA GLU A 84 13.25 16.02 0.69
C GLU A 84 12.31 14.85 0.95
N ARG A 85 12.32 14.37 2.19
CA ARG A 85 11.38 13.35 2.67
C ARG A 85 10.09 14.01 3.09
N THR A 86 9.00 13.66 2.41
CA THR A 86 7.70 14.24 2.71
C THR A 86 6.58 13.23 2.57
N ASN A 87 5.51 13.45 3.34
CA ASN A 87 4.31 12.64 3.27
C ASN A 87 3.64 12.72 1.89
N ILE A 88 2.97 11.63 1.50
CA ILE A 88 2.15 11.64 0.30
C ILE A 88 0.91 12.51 0.48
N SER A 89 0.37 13.01 -0.63
CA SER A 89 -0.88 13.78 -0.57
C SER A 89 -2.08 12.84 -0.33
N ARG A 90 -3.18 13.37 0.24
CA ARG A 90 -4.46 12.63 0.34
C ARG A 90 -4.91 12.07 -1.01
N ARG A 91 -4.84 12.88 -2.06
CA ARG A 91 -5.19 12.46 -3.43
C ARG A 91 -4.33 11.28 -3.90
N SER A 92 -3.03 11.32 -3.63
CA SER A 92 -2.12 10.21 -3.96
C SER A 92 -2.47 8.94 -3.19
N ALA A 93 -2.80 9.06 -1.90
CA ALA A 93 -3.24 7.94 -1.08
C ALA A 93 -4.55 7.34 -1.61
N GLU A 94 -5.55 8.16 -1.91
CA GLU A 94 -6.85 7.74 -2.46
C GLU A 94 -6.71 7.03 -3.82
N ILE A 95 -5.90 7.58 -4.72
CA ILE A 95 -5.60 6.95 -6.02
C ILE A 95 -4.93 5.60 -5.79
N SER A 96 -3.92 5.53 -4.93
CA SER A 96 -3.19 4.29 -4.65
C SER A 96 -4.14 3.23 -4.08
N VAL A 97 -4.98 3.60 -3.12
CA VAL A 97 -6.00 2.72 -2.53
C VAL A 97 -6.97 2.22 -3.60
N SER A 98 -7.47 3.11 -4.46
CA SER A 98 -8.37 2.73 -5.56
C SER A 98 -7.72 1.73 -6.52
N THR A 99 -6.45 1.98 -6.90
CA THR A 99 -5.66 1.08 -7.75
C THR A 99 -5.46 -0.29 -7.09
N LEU A 100 -4.98 -0.33 -5.85
CA LEU A 100 -4.78 -1.59 -5.11
C LEU A 100 -6.08 -2.38 -4.93
N SER A 101 -7.20 -1.68 -4.75
CA SER A 101 -8.53 -2.26 -4.64
C SER A 101 -9.00 -2.86 -5.96
N SER A 102 -8.65 -2.22 -7.09
CA SER A 102 -8.94 -2.71 -8.45
C SER A 102 -8.08 -3.93 -8.81
N MET A 103 -6.84 -3.98 -8.32
CA MET A 103 -5.97 -5.15 -8.41
C MET A 103 -6.38 -6.29 -7.46
N SER A 104 -7.45 -6.12 -6.67
CA SER A 104 -7.91 -7.08 -5.65
C SER A 104 -6.86 -7.43 -4.57
N LEU A 105 -5.90 -6.54 -4.33
CA LEU A 105 -4.83 -6.71 -3.32
C LEU A 105 -5.27 -6.25 -1.94
N ILE A 106 -6.21 -5.30 -1.88
CA ILE A 106 -6.83 -4.82 -0.64
C ILE A 106 -8.36 -4.80 -0.78
N TYR A 107 -9.06 -4.73 0.34
CA TYR A 107 -10.49 -4.46 0.37
C TYR A 107 -10.85 -3.43 1.43
N GLU A 108 -12.00 -2.78 1.23
CA GLU A 108 -12.58 -1.86 2.20
C GLU A 108 -13.53 -2.60 3.15
N LYS A 109 -13.25 -2.49 4.45
CA LYS A 109 -14.14 -2.87 5.55
C LYS A 109 -14.79 -1.62 6.12
N THR A 110 -16.12 -1.59 6.18
CA THR A 110 -16.86 -0.46 6.73
C THR A 110 -17.11 -0.68 8.21
N MET A 111 -16.56 0.20 9.06
CA MET A 111 -16.86 0.26 10.48
C MET A 111 -17.36 1.67 10.79
N HIS A 112 -18.68 1.85 10.68
CA HIS A 112 -19.31 3.17 10.72
C HIS A 112 -18.80 4.02 11.90
N PRO A 113 -18.39 5.29 11.67
CA PRO A 113 -18.49 6.06 10.41
C PRO A 113 -17.29 5.90 9.46
N TYR A 114 -16.34 5.03 9.76
CA TYR A 114 -15.05 4.94 9.06
C TYR A 114 -14.96 3.77 8.08
N LYS A 115 -14.01 3.89 7.15
CA LYS A 115 -13.59 2.80 6.26
C LYS A 115 -12.14 2.43 6.60
N PHE A 116 -11.91 1.13 6.73
CA PHE A 116 -10.59 0.57 6.98
C PHE A 116 -10.17 -0.32 5.81
N LEU A 117 -8.88 -0.28 5.51
CA LEU A 117 -8.25 -1.01 4.43
C LEU A 117 -7.54 -2.22 5.00
N ILE A 118 -7.79 -3.38 4.40
CA ILE A 118 -7.21 -4.65 4.82
C ILE A 118 -6.65 -5.34 3.58
N SER A 119 -5.48 -5.96 3.71
CA SER A 119 -4.88 -6.78 2.66
C SER A 119 -5.67 -8.08 2.47
N THR A 120 -5.88 -8.46 1.22
CA THR A 120 -6.56 -9.70 0.86
C THR A 120 -5.58 -10.86 0.91
N TYR A 121 -6.06 -12.10 0.82
CA TYR A 121 -5.18 -13.27 0.67
C TYR A 121 -4.22 -13.12 -0.52
N ARG A 122 -4.73 -12.61 -1.64
CA ARG A 122 -3.98 -12.31 -2.87
C ARG A 122 -2.97 -11.18 -2.66
N GLY A 123 -3.37 -10.14 -1.92
CA GLY A 123 -2.46 -9.09 -1.46
C GLY A 123 -1.28 -9.65 -0.67
N GLN A 124 -1.54 -10.62 0.23
CA GLN A 124 -0.47 -11.27 0.99
C GLN A 124 0.47 -12.08 0.10
N GLN A 125 -0.02 -12.75 -0.95
CA GLN A 125 0.86 -13.43 -1.93
C GLN A 125 1.85 -12.43 -2.56
N VAL A 126 1.36 -11.27 -2.98
CA VAL A 126 2.21 -10.22 -3.58
C VAL A 126 3.16 -9.60 -2.56
N LEU A 127 2.71 -9.34 -1.32
CA LEU A 127 3.59 -8.85 -0.25
C LEU A 127 4.74 -9.82 0.05
N ILE A 128 4.44 -11.13 0.08
CA ILE A 128 5.45 -12.17 0.28
C ILE A 128 6.47 -12.14 -0.86
N GLU A 129 6.01 -12.04 -2.11
CA GLU A 129 6.89 -11.98 -3.28
C GLU A 129 7.79 -10.74 -3.26
N LEU A 130 7.23 -9.55 -3.00
CA LEU A 130 8.00 -8.31 -2.82
C LEU A 130 9.03 -8.44 -1.69
N GLY A 131 8.67 -9.12 -0.60
CA GLY A 131 9.58 -9.41 0.51
C GLY A 131 10.74 -10.33 0.12
N LYS A 132 10.51 -11.32 -0.74
CA LYS A 132 11.58 -12.19 -1.29
C LYS A 132 12.53 -11.39 -2.17
N ARG A 133 11.99 -10.60 -3.10
CA ARG A 133 12.78 -9.78 -4.04
C ARG A 133 13.69 -8.78 -3.31
N LYS A 134 13.22 -8.19 -2.22
CA LYS A 134 14.01 -7.26 -1.41
C LYS A 134 15.18 -7.93 -0.66
N LYS A 135 15.08 -9.22 -0.33
CA LYS A 135 16.18 -9.98 0.32
C LYS A 135 17.23 -10.49 -0.68
N GLY A 136 16.87 -10.58 -1.96
CA GLY A 136 17.78 -11.01 -3.03
C GLY A 136 18.50 -9.87 -3.75
N LYS A 137 18.16 -8.61 -3.43
CA LYS A 137 18.91 -7.39 -3.81
C LYS A 137 19.86 -7.02 -2.69
#